data_AF-A0A959DG04-F1
#
_entry.id   AF-A0A959DG04-F1
#
_cell.length_a   1.000
_cell.length_b   1.000
_cell.length_c   1.000
_cell.angle_alpha   90.00
_cell.angle_beta   90.00
_cell.angle_gamma   90.00
#
_symmetry.space_group_name_H-M   'P 1'
#
loop_
_entity.id
_entity.type
_entity.pdbx_description
1 polymer ?
#
loop_
_entity_poly.entity_id
_entity_poly.type
_entity_poly.pdbx_seq_one_letter_code
_entity_poly.pdbx_strand_id
1 'polypeptide(L)'
;MDAIRDFYLDKRGRVRLTSKQEEIRQRLVAAHSLLCRFHSPTRAIKKHQKRWELSDVQAWRDIRHAITLFGDVQKAEKEGIRYIIYEFAVETFRMAKKEKDFNAMARAVDTMSKIMGLDKESPDLPDFEKLKPAMIVVGLPEDQVKRLDTMLNTGAVNFSTALPTAEEYLEYEEIGREEEE
;
A
#
# COMPACT_ATOMS: atom_id res chain seq x y z
N MET A 1 24.29 -7.81 7.45
CA MET A 1 22.95 -7.85 6.82
C MET A 1 23.04 -7.52 5.35
N ASP A 2 23.93 -6.60 4.97
CA ASP A 2 24.10 -6.10 3.61
C ASP A 2 24.38 -7.21 2.59
N ALA A 3 25.32 -8.13 2.88
CA ALA A 3 25.59 -9.27 1.99
C ALA A 3 24.34 -10.14 1.69
N ILE A 4 23.42 -10.29 2.65
CA ILE A 4 22.17 -11.05 2.46
C ILE A 4 21.18 -10.23 1.62
N ARG A 5 21.11 -8.92 1.83
CA ARG A 5 20.31 -8.02 1.00
C ARG A 5 20.81 -8.04 -0.45
N ASP A 6 22.12 -7.91 -0.65
CA ASP A 6 22.75 -7.94 -1.97
C ASP A 6 22.49 -9.27 -2.69
N PHE A 7 22.51 -10.38 -1.95
CA PHE A 7 22.14 -11.69 -2.49
C PHE A 7 20.71 -11.74 -3.05
N TYR A 8 19.73 -11.11 -2.39
CA TYR A 8 18.35 -11.05 -2.90
C TYR A 8 18.15 -10.04 -4.03
N LEU A 9 18.99 -9.00 -4.11
CA LEU A 9 18.95 -8.00 -5.19
C LEU A 9 19.66 -8.47 -6.46
N ASP A 10 20.64 -9.37 -6.33
CA ASP A 10 21.44 -9.85 -7.45
C ASP A 10 20.70 -10.86 -8.32
N LYS A 11 20.01 -10.35 -9.34
CA LYS A 11 19.33 -11.17 -10.37
C LYS A 11 20.28 -12.03 -11.21
N ARG A 12 21.59 -11.78 -11.17
CA ARG A 12 22.60 -12.48 -11.98
C ARG A 12 23.32 -13.60 -11.21
N GLY A 13 23.05 -13.78 -9.91
CA GLY A 13 23.58 -14.89 -9.10
C GLY A 13 25.09 -14.89 -8.89
N ARG A 14 25.72 -13.71 -8.91
CA ARG A 14 27.16 -13.49 -8.71
C ARG A 14 27.52 -13.45 -7.23
N VAL A 15 26.64 -12.92 -6.38
CA VAL A 15 26.84 -12.87 -4.94
C VAL A 15 26.68 -14.28 -4.36
N ARG A 16 27.73 -14.77 -3.69
CA ARG A 16 27.69 -16.03 -2.93
C ARG A 16 27.80 -15.74 -1.45
N LEU A 17 26.92 -16.37 -0.68
CA LEU A 17 26.94 -16.30 0.77
C LEU A 17 27.92 -17.32 1.34
N THR A 18 28.62 -16.94 2.41
CA THR A 18 29.37 -17.91 3.21
C THR A 18 28.41 -18.84 3.94
N SER A 19 28.88 -20.00 4.42
CA SER A 19 28.03 -20.95 5.15
C SER A 19 27.30 -20.32 6.33
N LYS A 20 27.97 -19.40 7.05
CA LYS A 20 27.35 -18.70 8.18
C LYS A 20 26.29 -17.69 7.76
N GLN A 21 26.52 -16.99 6.65
CA GLN A 21 25.54 -16.04 6.10
C GLN A 21 24.32 -16.78 5.56
N GLU A 22 24.51 -17.95 4.97
CA GLU A 22 23.42 -18.80 4.48
C GLU A 22 22.57 -19.34 5.64
N GLU A 23 23.19 -19.77 6.73
CA GLU A 23 22.46 -20.15 7.96
C GLU A 23 21.60 -18.99 8.48
N ILE A 24 22.17 -17.78 8.55
CA ILE A 24 21.42 -16.58 8.94
C ILE A 24 20.28 -16.31 7.96
N ARG A 25 20.52 -16.39 6.65
CA ARG A 25 19.49 -16.20 5.62
C ARG A 25 18.32 -17.17 5.81
N GLN A 26 18.60 -18.45 6.00
CA GLN A 26 17.58 -19.48 6.23
C GLN A 26 16.76 -19.19 7.50
N ARG A 27 17.44 -18.73 8.55
CA ARG A 27 16.81 -18.34 9.81
C ARG A 27 15.87 -17.14 9.63
N LEU A 28 16.30 -16.12 8.89
CA LEU A 28 15.46 -14.95 8.57
C LEU A 28 14.25 -15.33 7.70
N VAL A 29 14.44 -16.20 6.71
CA VAL A 29 13.33 -16.72 5.88
C VAL A 29 12.31 -17.45 6.75
N ALA A 30 12.79 -18.34 7.64
CA ALA A 30 11.92 -19.07 8.55
C ALA A 30 11.17 -18.14 9.52
N ALA A 31 11.84 -17.10 10.02
CA ALA A 31 11.25 -16.07 10.86
C ALA A 31 10.12 -15.33 10.12
N HIS A 32 10.36 -14.90 8.88
CA HIS A 32 9.36 -14.24 8.05
C HIS A 32 8.16 -15.16 7.75
N SER A 33 8.41 -16.44 7.42
CA SER A 33 7.34 -17.40 7.18
C SER A 33 6.42 -17.58 8.38
N LEU A 34 6.92 -17.47 9.62
CA LEU A 34 6.09 -17.51 10.82
C LEU A 34 5.17 -16.28 10.93
N LEU A 35 5.62 -15.11 10.46
CA LEU A 35 4.81 -13.89 10.42
C LEU A 35 3.71 -13.99 9.35
N CYS A 36 4.02 -14.53 8.17
CA CYS A 36 3.02 -14.79 7.12
C CYS A 36 1.90 -15.74 7.60
N ARG A 37 2.19 -16.62 8.56
CA ARG A 37 1.22 -17.57 9.14
C ARG A 37 0.34 -16.97 10.24
N PHE A 38 0.21 -15.64 10.32
CA PHE A 38 -0.57 -14.90 11.32
C PHE A 38 -0.30 -15.36 12.77
N HIS A 39 0.91 -15.80 13.07
CA HIS A 39 1.31 -15.86 14.46
C HIS A 39 1.48 -14.43 14.96
N SER A 40 0.90 -14.13 16.13
CA SER A 40 1.26 -12.88 16.82
C SER A 40 2.79 -12.81 16.93
N PRO A 41 3.41 -11.62 16.82
CA PRO A 41 4.87 -11.49 16.85
C PRO A 41 5.49 -12.26 18.02
N THR A 42 4.88 -12.20 19.20
CA THR A 42 5.28 -12.95 20.39
C THR A 42 5.27 -14.47 20.20
N ARG A 43 4.26 -15.03 19.53
CA ARG A 43 4.19 -16.47 19.21
C ARG A 43 5.21 -16.85 18.15
N ALA A 44 5.41 -16.00 17.13
CA ALA A 44 6.43 -16.20 16.10
C ALA A 44 7.83 -16.26 16.73
N ILE A 45 8.15 -15.32 17.64
CA ILE A 45 9.42 -15.28 18.37
C ILE A 45 9.65 -16.56 19.16
N LYS A 46 8.70 -17.00 19.99
CA LYS A 46 8.85 -18.23 20.79
C LYS A 46 9.05 -19.48 19.92
N LYS A 47 8.33 -19.59 18.79
CA LYS A 47 8.51 -20.70 17.84
C LYS A 47 9.86 -20.64 17.15
N HIS A 48 10.29 -19.46 16.73
CA HIS A 48 11.58 -19.24 16.07
C HIS A 48 12.75 -19.56 16.99
N GLN A 49 12.66 -19.09 18.24
CA GLN A 49 13.61 -19.38 19.31
C GLN A 49 13.75 -20.88 19.53
N LYS A 50 12.63 -21.61 19.70
CA LYS A 50 12.65 -23.05 19.92
C LYS A 50 13.21 -23.83 18.73
N ARG A 51 12.93 -23.39 17.50
CA ARG A 51 13.40 -24.06 16.28
C ARG A 51 14.91 -23.98 16.09
N TRP A 52 15.53 -22.87 16.49
CA TRP A 52 16.93 -22.56 16.23
C TRP A 52 17.78 -22.43 17.49
N GLU A 53 17.24 -22.80 18.66
CA GLU A 53 17.90 -22.74 19.97
C GLU A 53 18.54 -21.38 20.28
N LEU A 54 17.82 -20.31 19.94
CA LEU A 54 18.32 -18.94 20.10
C LEU A 54 18.04 -18.37 21.49
N SER A 55 18.77 -17.33 21.87
CA SER A 55 18.35 -16.44 22.95
C SER A 55 17.15 -15.59 22.51
N ASP A 56 16.37 -15.11 23.49
CA ASP A 56 15.24 -14.20 23.25
C ASP A 56 15.67 -12.98 22.42
N VAL A 57 16.83 -12.40 22.75
CA VAL A 57 17.38 -11.22 22.07
C VAL A 57 17.70 -11.52 20.61
N GLN A 58 18.31 -12.67 20.33
CA GLN A 58 18.66 -13.03 18.95
C GLN A 58 17.43 -13.39 18.12
N ALA A 59 16.43 -14.04 18.70
CA ALA A 59 15.16 -14.32 18.03
C ALA A 59 14.39 -13.03 17.69
N TRP A 60 14.36 -12.06 18.61
CA TRP A 60 13.81 -10.73 18.35
C TRP A 60 14.56 -10.01 17.22
N ARG A 61 15.89 -10.06 17.25
CA ARG A 61 16.73 -9.42 16.22
C ARG A 61 16.48 -10.03 14.85
N ASP A 62 16.36 -11.35 14.77
CA ASP A 62 16.04 -12.04 13.52
C ASP A 62 14.68 -11.64 12.97
N ILE A 63 13.65 -11.56 13.82
CA ILE A 63 12.31 -11.14 13.40
C ILE A 63 12.34 -9.72 12.85
N ARG A 64 13.04 -8.78 13.51
CA ARG A 64 13.21 -7.42 12.99
C ARG A 64 13.96 -7.39 11.67
N HIS A 65 15.07 -8.12 11.57
CA HIS A 65 15.85 -8.23 10.34
C HIS A 65 15.03 -8.85 9.19
N ALA A 66 14.19 -9.83 9.48
CA ALA A 66 13.29 -10.45 8.52
C ALA A 66 12.24 -9.44 8.02
N ILE A 67 11.64 -8.65 8.91
CA ILE A 67 10.71 -7.57 8.55
C ILE A 67 11.41 -6.51 7.69
N THR A 68 12.63 -6.09 8.05
CA THR A 68 13.40 -5.11 7.26
C THR A 68 13.77 -5.63 5.87
N LEU A 69 14.01 -6.94 5.74
CA LEU A 69 14.46 -7.55 4.48
C LEU A 69 13.32 -7.92 3.54
N PHE A 70 12.20 -8.42 4.08
CA PHE A 70 11.10 -9.00 3.31
C PHE A 70 9.81 -8.18 3.39
N GLY A 71 9.74 -7.19 4.27
CA GLY A 71 8.57 -6.36 4.51
C GLY A 71 7.80 -6.73 5.77
N ASP A 72 6.96 -5.79 6.21
CA ASP A 72 6.03 -6.00 7.32
C ASP A 72 4.69 -6.53 6.78
N VAL A 73 4.38 -7.78 7.13
CA VAL A 73 3.13 -8.44 6.73
C VAL A 73 1.88 -7.69 7.23
N GLN A 74 1.96 -7.02 8.38
CA GLN A 74 0.84 -6.26 8.93
C GLN A 74 0.56 -4.97 8.15
N LYS A 75 1.56 -4.47 7.42
CA LYS A 75 1.48 -3.27 6.58
C LYS A 75 1.46 -3.62 5.09
N ALA A 76 1.27 -4.89 4.75
CA ALA A 76 1.22 -5.32 3.36
C ALA A 76 0.02 -4.69 2.64
N GLU A 77 0.19 -4.40 1.34
CA GLU A 77 -0.92 -3.96 0.52
C GLU A 77 -2.04 -5.00 0.46
N LYS A 78 -3.23 -4.54 0.08
CA LYS A 78 -4.45 -5.35 0.01
C LYS A 78 -4.23 -6.66 -0.76
N GLU A 79 -3.45 -6.64 -1.83
CA GLU A 79 -3.15 -7.82 -2.65
C GLU A 79 -2.23 -8.83 -1.94
N GLY A 80 -1.26 -8.35 -1.15
CA GLY A 80 -0.43 -9.21 -0.31
C GLY A 80 -1.25 -9.90 0.78
N ILE A 81 -2.15 -9.16 1.43
CA ILE A 81 -3.10 -9.72 2.41
C ILE A 81 -4.03 -10.73 1.73
N ARG A 82 -4.54 -10.43 0.53
CA ARG A 82 -5.39 -11.34 -0.27
C ARG A 82 -4.70 -12.68 -0.51
N TYR A 83 -3.43 -12.66 -0.94
CA TYR A 83 -2.64 -13.88 -1.16
C TYR A 83 -2.46 -14.68 0.14
N ILE A 84 -2.17 -14.01 1.25
CA ILE A 84 -2.00 -14.66 2.55
C ILE A 84 -3.30 -15.38 2.98
N ILE A 85 -4.45 -14.69 2.90
CA ILE A 85 -5.75 -15.28 3.24
C ILE A 85 -6.08 -16.45 2.29
N TYR A 86 -5.73 -16.35 1.01
CA TYR A 86 -5.89 -17.44 0.06
C TYR A 86 -5.15 -18.71 0.50
N GLU A 87 -3.88 -18.60 0.90
CA GLU A 87 -3.10 -19.74 1.40
C GLU A 87 -3.74 -20.38 2.65
N PHE A 88 -4.35 -19.58 3.55
CA PHE A 88 -5.10 -20.13 4.67
C PHE A 88 -6.36 -20.88 4.26
N ALA A 89 -7.09 -20.38 3.27
CA ALA A 89 -8.24 -21.10 2.73
C ALA A 89 -7.79 -22.45 2.14
N VAL A 90 -6.63 -22.49 1.48
CA VAL A 90 -6.04 -23.73 0.94
C VAL A 90 -5.63 -24.69 2.07
N GLU A 91 -4.98 -24.22 3.13
CA GLU A 91 -4.68 -25.06 4.30
C GLU A 91 -5.96 -25.61 4.96
N THR A 92 -6.98 -24.77 5.10
CA THR A 92 -8.29 -25.16 5.66
C THR A 92 -8.96 -26.24 4.83
N PHE A 93 -8.97 -26.08 3.50
CA PHE A 93 -9.47 -27.10 2.57
C PHE A 93 -8.71 -28.43 2.74
N ARG A 94 -7.37 -28.39 2.86
CA ARG A 94 -6.56 -29.60 3.06
C ARG A 94 -6.90 -30.31 4.36
N MET A 95 -7.16 -29.57 5.44
CA MET A 95 -7.59 -30.15 6.73
C MET A 95 -8.97 -30.77 6.63
N ALA A 96 -9.96 -30.03 6.10
CA ALA A 96 -11.31 -30.52 5.90
C ALA A 96 -11.36 -31.77 5.00
N LYS A 97 -10.54 -31.81 3.95
CA LYS A 97 -10.40 -32.99 3.07
C LYS A 97 -9.90 -34.23 3.82
N LYS A 98 -8.98 -34.08 4.77
CA LYS A 98 -8.50 -35.20 5.59
C LYS A 98 -9.60 -35.76 6.49
N GLU A 99 -10.44 -34.88 7.02
CA GLU A 99 -11.57 -35.22 7.89
C GLU A 99 -12.82 -35.66 7.12
N LYS A 100 -12.80 -35.56 5.79
CA LYS A 100 -13.95 -35.78 4.89
C LYS A 100 -15.15 -34.88 5.22
N ASP A 101 -14.90 -33.68 5.75
CA ASP A 101 -15.93 -32.67 5.95
C ASP A 101 -16.18 -31.89 4.66
N PHE A 102 -17.15 -32.36 3.87
CA PHE A 102 -17.50 -31.74 2.59
C PHE A 102 -18.09 -30.33 2.76
N ASN A 103 -18.73 -30.02 3.88
CA ASN A 103 -19.29 -28.69 4.12
C ASN A 103 -18.17 -27.68 4.37
N ALA A 104 -17.17 -28.04 5.18
CA ALA A 104 -15.99 -27.20 5.40
C ALA A 104 -15.17 -27.04 4.11
N MET A 105 -15.06 -28.10 3.29
CA MET A 105 -14.43 -28.02 1.97
C MET A 105 -15.14 -27.01 1.06
N ALA A 106 -16.47 -27.08 0.96
CA ALA A 106 -17.26 -26.17 0.13
C ALA A 106 -17.09 -24.71 0.57
N ARG A 107 -17.11 -24.44 1.88
CA ARG A 107 -16.87 -23.09 2.44
C ARG A 107 -15.47 -22.56 2.14
N ALA A 108 -14.45 -23.42 2.18
CA ALA A 108 -13.10 -23.02 1.82
C ALA A 108 -12.98 -22.64 0.34
N VAL A 109 -13.64 -23.39 -0.56
CA VAL A 109 -13.67 -23.08 -2.01
C VAL A 109 -14.45 -21.79 -2.30
N ASP A 110 -15.57 -21.56 -1.64
CA ASP A 110 -16.33 -20.30 -1.73
C ASP A 110 -15.48 -19.11 -1.26
N THR A 111 -14.76 -19.27 -0.15
CA THR A 111 -13.83 -18.25 0.37
C THR A 111 -12.73 -17.95 -0.64
N MET A 112 -12.11 -18.97 -1.25
CA MET A 112 -11.12 -18.78 -2.32
C MET A 112 -11.69 -18.00 -3.51
N SER A 113 -12.91 -18.33 -3.93
CA SER A 113 -13.58 -17.68 -5.06
C SER A 113 -13.81 -16.19 -4.80
N LYS A 114 -14.28 -15.86 -3.59
CA LYS A 114 -14.48 -14.47 -3.12
C LYS A 114 -13.18 -13.68 -3.01
N ILE A 115 -12.14 -14.32 -2.49
CA ILE A 115 -10.80 -13.73 -2.40
C ILE A 115 -10.27 -13.40 -3.80
N MET A 116 -10.47 -14.27 -4.78
CA MET A 116 -10.05 -14.03 -6.16
C MET A 116 -11.01 -13.11 -6.95
N GLY A 117 -12.14 -12.72 -6.37
CA GLY A 117 -13.17 -11.90 -7.02
C GLY A 117 -13.90 -12.62 -8.16
N LEU A 118 -13.86 -13.95 -8.20
CA LEU A 118 -14.57 -14.75 -9.21
C LEU A 118 -16.08 -14.77 -8.98
N ASP A 119 -16.52 -14.38 -7.78
CA ASP A 119 -17.93 -14.20 -7.41
C ASP A 119 -18.50 -12.86 -7.88
N LYS A 120 -17.64 -11.91 -8.27
CA LYS A 120 -18.04 -10.59 -8.73
C LYS A 120 -18.14 -10.58 -10.25
N GLU A 121 -19.35 -10.44 -10.76
CA GLU A 121 -19.50 -9.81 -12.06
C GLU A 121 -19.13 -8.34 -11.89
N SER A 122 -18.03 -7.89 -12.49
CA SER A 122 -17.74 -6.46 -12.55
C SER A 122 -17.17 -6.12 -13.91
N PRO A 123 -17.94 -5.43 -14.78
CA PRO A 123 -17.31 -4.47 -15.65
C PRO A 123 -16.71 -3.39 -14.75
N ASP A 124 -15.43 -3.10 -14.96
CA ASP A 124 -14.68 -1.99 -14.35
C ASP A 124 -15.35 -0.67 -14.79
N LEU A 125 -16.48 -0.33 -14.19
CA LEU A 125 -17.22 0.89 -14.49
C LEU A 125 -16.50 2.04 -13.75
N PRO A 126 -16.03 3.07 -14.47
CA PRO A 126 -15.38 4.20 -13.84
C PRO A 126 -16.36 4.91 -12.89
N ASP A 127 -15.81 5.45 -11.80
CA ASP A 127 -16.55 6.23 -10.82
C ASP A 127 -17.13 7.50 -11.46
N PHE A 128 -18.44 7.47 -11.77
CA PHE A 128 -19.14 8.54 -12.47
C PHE A 128 -19.18 9.86 -11.69
N GLU A 129 -18.95 9.85 -10.38
CA GLU A 129 -18.84 11.09 -9.59
C GLU A 129 -17.58 11.88 -9.94
N LYS A 130 -16.47 11.20 -10.28
CA LYS A 130 -15.23 11.86 -10.71
C LYS A 130 -15.29 12.40 -12.14
N LEU A 131 -16.28 11.98 -12.92
CA LEU A 131 -16.56 12.51 -14.25
C LEU A 131 -17.42 13.78 -14.23
N LYS A 132 -17.98 14.15 -13.06
CA LYS A 132 -18.73 15.41 -12.96
C LYS A 132 -17.76 16.59 -13.06
N PRO A 133 -17.99 17.56 -13.95
CA PRO A 133 -17.16 18.75 -14.03
C PRO A 133 -17.23 19.50 -12.69
N ALA A 134 -16.08 19.82 -12.11
CA ALA A 134 -16.02 20.64 -10.90
C ALA A 134 -16.59 22.02 -11.24
N MET A 135 -17.73 22.37 -10.64
CA MET A 135 -18.26 23.73 -10.71
C MET A 135 -17.33 24.64 -9.89
N ILE A 136 -16.47 25.39 -10.58
CA ILE A 136 -15.66 26.43 -9.95
C ILE A 136 -16.57 27.66 -9.80
N VAL A 137 -17.01 27.92 -8.58
CA VAL A 137 -17.74 29.14 -8.25
C VAL A 137 -16.70 30.24 -8.03
N VAL A 138 -16.49 31.07 -9.05
CA VAL A 138 -15.65 32.27 -8.91
C VAL A 138 -16.51 33.41 -8.36
N GLY A 139 -16.27 33.81 -7.11
CA GLY A 139 -16.90 34.98 -6.51
C GLY A 139 -16.17 36.25 -6.96
N LEU A 140 -16.79 37.05 -7.83
CA LEU A 140 -16.25 38.34 -8.26
C LEU A 140 -16.83 39.48 -7.42
N PRO A 141 -16.03 40.47 -7.01
CA PRO A 141 -16.52 41.71 -6.41
C PRO A 141 -17.49 42.44 -7.35
N GLU A 142 -18.50 43.13 -6.79
CA GLU A 142 -19.57 43.77 -7.57
C GLU A 142 -19.05 44.75 -8.65
N ASP A 143 -17.93 45.42 -8.38
CA ASP A 143 -17.31 46.36 -9.30
C ASP A 143 -16.71 45.67 -10.54
N GLN A 144 -16.22 44.44 -10.38
CA GLN A 144 -15.72 43.64 -11.49
C GLN A 144 -16.85 43.03 -12.30
N VAL A 145 -17.97 42.66 -11.65
CA VAL A 145 -19.18 42.16 -12.33
C VAL A 145 -19.77 43.20 -13.27
N LYS A 146 -19.92 44.46 -12.81
CA LYS A 146 -20.43 45.57 -13.64
C LYS A 146 -19.52 45.88 -14.84
N ARG A 147 -18.20 45.76 -14.65
CA ARG A 147 -17.23 45.91 -15.75
C ARG A 147 -17.34 44.76 -16.74
N LEU A 148 -17.51 43.53 -16.26
CA LEU A 148 -17.74 42.35 -17.10
C LEU A 148 -19.02 42.49 -17.94
N ASP A 149 -20.12 42.96 -17.33
CA ASP A 149 -21.39 43.19 -18.04
C ASP A 149 -21.27 44.27 -19.13
N THR A 150 -20.50 45.33 -18.84
CA THR A 150 -20.24 46.39 -19.83
C THR A 150 -19.36 45.89 -20.98
N MET A 151 -18.40 45.01 -20.68
CA MET A 151 -17.51 44.36 -21.66
C MET A 151 -18.25 43.32 -22.52
N LEU A 152 -19.19 42.57 -21.94
CA LEU A 152 -20.00 41.57 -22.65
C LEU A 152 -20.98 42.23 -23.63
N ASN A 153 -21.57 43.37 -23.27
CA ASN A 153 -22.52 44.10 -24.11
C ASN A 153 -21.87 44.82 -25.30
N THR A 154 -20.57 45.12 -25.24
CA THR A 154 -19.86 45.86 -26.31
C THR A 154 -19.22 44.96 -27.37
N GLY A 155 -19.25 43.62 -27.18
CA GLY A 155 -18.98 42.61 -28.21
C GLY A 155 -17.54 42.50 -28.72
N ALA A 156 -16.68 43.50 -28.47
CA ALA A 156 -15.25 43.47 -28.77
C ALA A 156 -14.46 44.10 -27.61
N VAL A 157 -13.71 43.29 -26.87
CA VAL A 157 -12.91 43.75 -25.72
C VAL A 157 -11.46 43.92 -26.16
N ASN A 158 -10.95 45.15 -26.11
CA ASN A 158 -9.54 45.43 -26.34
C ASN A 158 -8.77 45.45 -25.01
N PHE A 159 -8.03 44.36 -24.73
CA PHE A 159 -7.27 44.20 -23.48
C PHE A 159 -6.06 45.12 -23.36
N SER A 160 -5.67 45.84 -24.41
CA SER A 160 -4.56 46.81 -24.34
C SER A 160 -4.95 48.13 -23.67
N THR A 161 -6.25 48.45 -23.60
CA THR A 161 -6.77 49.72 -23.08
C THR A 161 -7.57 49.55 -21.79
N ALA A 162 -7.91 48.31 -21.43
CA ALA A 162 -8.74 47.97 -20.27
C ALA A 162 -7.94 47.57 -19.03
N LEU A 163 -6.61 47.45 -19.13
CA LEU A 163 -5.75 47.23 -17.96
C LEU A 163 -5.46 48.57 -17.28
N PRO A 164 -5.60 48.68 -15.95
CA PRO A 164 -5.16 49.86 -15.24
C PRO A 164 -3.64 50.00 -15.42
N THR A 165 -3.21 51.14 -15.94
CA THR A 165 -1.80 51.55 -15.92
C THR A 165 -1.42 51.99 -14.51
N ALA A 166 -1.35 51.02 -13.60
CA ALA A 166 -0.76 51.20 -12.28
C ALA A 166 -0.30 49.84 -11.78
N GLU A 167 1.02 49.71 -11.67
CA GLU A 167 1.68 48.65 -10.92
C GLU A 167 1.29 48.79 -9.43
N GLU A 168 0.12 48.31 -9.04
CA GLU A 168 -0.11 47.95 -7.64
C GLU A 168 0.40 46.51 -7.48
N TYR A 169 1.65 46.41 -7.04
CA TYR A 169 2.16 45.18 -6.46
C TYR A 169 1.26 44.82 -5.28
N LEU A 170 0.46 43.77 -5.42
CA LEU A 170 -0.19 43.14 -4.27
C LEU A 170 0.92 42.53 -3.42
N GLU A 171 1.14 43.06 -2.22
CA GLU A 171 1.90 42.35 -1.19
C GLU A 171 1.16 41.03 -0.90
N TYR A 172 1.83 39.92 -1.18
CA TYR A 172 1.36 38.61 -0.77
C TYR A 172 1.99 38.29 0.60
N GLU A 173 1.18 37.92 1.58
CA GLU A 173 1.69 37.20 2.74
C GLU A 173 1.80 35.73 2.35
N GLU A 174 3.01 35.17 2.42
CA GLU A 174 3.21 33.73 2.34
C GLU A 174 2.50 33.08 3.53
N ILE A 175 1.41 32.36 3.26
CA ILE A 175 0.82 31.47 4.25
C ILE A 175 1.82 30.33 4.46
N GLY A 176 2.46 30.34 5.63
CA GLY A 176 3.44 29.34 6.04
C GLY A 176 2.89 27.93 5.84
N ARG A 177 3.69 27.10 5.18
CA ARG A 177 3.46 25.68 5.00
C ARG A 177 3.41 25.03 6.39
N GLU A 178 2.21 24.67 6.87
CA GLU A 178 2.10 23.78 8.01
C GLU A 178 2.71 22.42 7.59
N GLU A 179 3.79 22.05 8.27
CA GLU A 179 4.35 20.71 8.22
C GLU A 179 3.28 19.76 8.78
N GLU A 180 2.72 18.90 7.93
CA GLU A 180 1.87 17.79 8.35
C GLU A 180 2.71 16.84 9.23
N GLU A 181 2.43 16.82 10.53
CA GLU A 181 2.87 15.76 11.47
C GLU A 181 2.10 14.44 11.25
#